data_AF-A0A7S3KLT1-F1
#
_entry.id   AF-A0A7S3KLT1-F1
#
_cell.length_a   1.000
_cell.length_b   1.000
_cell.length_c   1.000
_cell.angle_alpha   90.00
_cell.angle_beta   90.00
_cell.angle_gamma   90.00
#
_symmetry.space_group_name_H-M   'P 1'
#
loop_
_entity.id
_entity.type
_entity.pdbx_description
1 polymer ?
#
loop_
_entity_poly.entity_id
_entity_poly.type
_entity_poly.pdbx_seq_one_letter_code
_entity_poly.pdbx_strand_id
1 'polypeptide(L)'
;FSLKENLRQKCYDQLYNLVICCEESIKPHSQDILKQLYKTILDQDPIIKERSREIAQALGYFVDTDYIIPIIIDHLKDKDSLSLPHYISSCLFVFSELVLYSTAKYSTIQSHLPAILELMSSSDYLNSESVTVLEAVLLLSTNVIKS
;
A
#
# COMPACT_ATOMS: atom_id res chain seq x y z
N PHE A 1 -15.26 -16.77 -19.95
CA PHE A 1 -14.08 -17.15 -19.17
C PHE A 1 -12.83 -16.90 -20.00
N SER A 2 -12.12 -15.81 -19.71
CA SER A 2 -10.86 -15.49 -20.38
C SER A 2 -9.71 -16.22 -19.70
N LEU A 3 -8.89 -16.96 -20.46
CA LEU A 3 -7.69 -17.63 -19.95
C LEU A 3 -6.74 -16.65 -19.24
N LYS A 4 -6.72 -15.38 -19.69
CA LYS A 4 -5.86 -14.32 -19.14
C LYS A 4 -6.30 -13.87 -17.74
N GLU A 5 -7.59 -13.80 -17.47
CA GLU A 5 -8.12 -13.44 -16.15
C GLU A 5 -7.72 -14.48 -15.10
N ASN A 6 -7.85 -15.77 -15.46
CA ASN A 6 -7.47 -16.88 -14.57
C ASN A 6 -5.96 -16.91 -14.29
N LEU A 7 -5.13 -16.57 -15.27
CA LEU A 7 -3.67 -16.47 -15.09
C LEU A 7 -3.29 -15.31 -14.17
N ARG A 8 -3.92 -14.14 -14.36
CA ARG A 8 -3.66 -12.97 -13.53
C ARG A 8 -3.96 -13.25 -12.06
N GLN A 9 -5.11 -13.85 -11.77
CA GLN A 9 -5.48 -14.25 -10.41
C GLN A 9 -4.45 -15.21 -9.80
N LYS A 10 -4.09 -16.27 -10.54
CA LYS A 10 -3.08 -17.25 -10.08
C LYS A 10 -1.73 -16.60 -9.77
N CYS A 11 -1.28 -15.64 -10.57
CA CYS A 11 -0.04 -14.92 -10.29
C CYS A 11 -0.10 -14.17 -8.96
N TYR A 12 -1.22 -13.53 -8.64
CA TYR A 12 -1.39 -12.81 -7.37
C TYR A 12 -1.54 -13.77 -6.18
N ASP A 13 -2.22 -14.90 -6.36
CA ASP A 13 -2.26 -15.95 -5.33
C ASP A 13 -0.85 -16.51 -5.06
N GLN A 14 -0.04 -16.72 -6.10
CA GLN A 14 1.36 -17.14 -5.96
C GLN A 14 2.24 -16.09 -5.31
N LEU A 15 2.08 -14.82 -5.67
CA LEU A 15 2.82 -13.72 -5.05
C LEU A 15 2.48 -13.61 -3.56
N TYR A 16 1.21 -13.71 -3.20
CA TYR A 16 0.79 -13.76 -1.80
C TYR A 16 1.44 -14.92 -1.06
N ASN A 17 1.35 -16.14 -1.60
CA ASN A 17 2.00 -17.30 -0.99
C ASN A 17 3.51 -17.11 -0.85
N LEU A 18 4.18 -16.49 -1.82
CA LEU A 18 5.61 -16.19 -1.73
C LEU A 18 5.90 -15.23 -0.58
N VAL A 19 5.11 -14.17 -0.41
CA VAL A 19 5.26 -13.22 0.71
C VAL A 19 5.07 -13.93 2.05
N ILE A 20 4.05 -14.78 2.17
CA ILE A 20 3.80 -15.57 3.39
C ILE A 20 4.95 -16.55 3.66
N CYS A 21 5.45 -17.25 2.65
CA CYS A 21 6.50 -18.26 2.85
C CYS A 21 7.89 -17.66 3.08
N CYS A 22 8.18 -16.50 2.50
CA CYS A 22 9.48 -15.84 2.64
C CYS A 22 9.56 -14.94 3.88
N GLU A 23 8.42 -14.48 4.41
CA GLU A 23 8.33 -13.61 5.57
C GLU A 23 9.32 -12.43 5.44
N GLU A 24 10.18 -12.19 6.44
CA GLU A 24 11.18 -11.12 6.44
C GLU A 24 12.14 -11.16 5.23
N SER A 25 12.36 -12.33 4.64
CA SER A 25 13.23 -12.51 3.47
C SER A 25 12.66 -11.87 2.20
N ILE A 26 11.39 -11.44 2.21
CA ILE A 26 10.78 -10.70 1.10
C ILE A 26 11.29 -9.26 1.00
N LYS A 27 11.91 -8.74 2.07
CA LYS A 27 12.35 -7.34 2.22
C LYS A 27 13.13 -6.78 1.00
N PRO A 28 14.11 -7.49 0.40
CA PRO A 28 14.84 -6.96 -0.76
C PRO A 28 13.96 -6.73 -2.01
N HIS A 29 12.80 -7.37 -2.06
CA HIS A 29 11.86 -7.32 -3.18
C HIS A 29 10.68 -6.38 -2.91
N SER A 30 10.58 -5.77 -1.72
CA SER A 30 9.45 -4.94 -1.34
C SER A 30 9.22 -3.78 -2.31
N GLN A 31 10.28 -3.18 -2.86
CA GLN A 31 10.14 -2.05 -3.77
C GLN A 31 9.40 -2.43 -5.06
N ASP A 32 9.73 -3.56 -5.66
CA ASP A 32 9.08 -4.04 -6.89
C ASP A 32 7.65 -4.50 -6.63
N ILE A 33 7.42 -5.16 -5.48
CA ILE A 33 6.08 -5.58 -5.06
C ILE A 33 5.19 -4.35 -4.86
N LEU A 34 5.66 -3.32 -4.16
CA LEU A 34 4.94 -2.06 -3.95
C LEU A 34 4.52 -1.41 -5.27
N LYS A 35 5.46 -1.28 -6.22
CA LYS A 35 5.17 -0.73 -7.56
C LYS A 35 4.10 -1.52 -8.30
N GLN A 36 4.06 -2.84 -8.10
CA GLN A 36 3.03 -3.67 -8.69
C GLN A 36 1.67 -3.52 -7.97
N LEU A 37 1.67 -3.41 -6.64
CA LEU A 37 0.46 -3.16 -5.86
C LEU A 37 -0.19 -1.81 -6.20
N TYR A 38 0.60 -0.76 -6.43
CA TYR A 38 0.05 0.54 -6.84
C TYR A 38 -0.76 0.48 -8.14
N LYS A 39 -0.53 -0.53 -8.98
CA LYS A 39 -1.27 -0.72 -10.23
C LYS A 39 -2.57 -1.50 -10.04
N THR A 40 -2.74 -2.22 -8.93
CA THR A 40 -3.79 -3.24 -8.78
C THR A 40 -4.58 -3.17 -7.48
N ILE A 41 -4.18 -2.34 -6.52
CA ILE A 41 -4.91 -2.14 -5.26
C ILE A 41 -6.27 -1.47 -5.47
N LEU A 42 -6.45 -0.76 -6.60
CA LEU A 42 -7.72 -0.17 -7.03
C LEU A 42 -8.26 -0.84 -8.30
N ASP A 43 -7.91 -2.10 -8.55
CA ASP A 43 -8.36 -2.82 -9.75
C ASP A 43 -9.89 -2.96 -9.81
N GLN A 44 -10.42 -2.99 -11.03
CA GLN A 44 -11.85 -3.22 -11.28
C GLN A 44 -12.25 -4.67 -11.01
N ASP A 45 -11.31 -5.61 -11.10
CA ASP A 45 -11.52 -6.99 -10.69
C ASP A 45 -11.44 -7.09 -9.14
N PRO A 46 -12.55 -7.39 -8.45
CA PRO A 46 -12.58 -7.44 -7.00
C PRO A 46 -11.65 -8.50 -6.41
N ILE A 47 -11.35 -9.58 -7.15
CA ILE A 47 -10.47 -10.65 -6.68
C ILE A 47 -9.02 -10.15 -6.66
N ILE A 48 -8.60 -9.49 -7.74
CA ILE A 48 -7.25 -8.90 -7.83
C ILE A 48 -7.08 -7.78 -6.81
N LYS A 49 -8.11 -6.95 -6.63
CA LYS A 49 -8.14 -5.89 -5.63
C LYS A 49 -7.94 -6.46 -4.23
N GLU A 50 -8.73 -7.46 -3.83
CA GLU A 50 -8.63 -8.06 -2.49
C GLU A 50 -7.28 -8.77 -2.29
N ARG A 51 -6.80 -9.51 -3.29
CA ARG A 51 -5.50 -10.18 -3.17
C ARG A 51 -4.33 -9.18 -3.09
N SER A 52 -4.42 -8.07 -3.82
CA SER A 52 -3.43 -6.97 -3.70
C SER A 52 -3.42 -6.38 -2.30
N ARG A 53 -4.61 -6.25 -1.69
CA ARG A 53 -4.77 -5.77 -0.33
C ARG A 53 -4.16 -6.73 0.69
N GLU A 54 -4.45 -8.03 0.60
CA GLU A 54 -3.85 -9.05 1.47
C GLU A 54 -2.32 -9.10 1.35
N ILE A 55 -1.76 -8.89 0.14
CA ILE A 55 -0.31 -8.78 -0.04
C ILE A 55 0.25 -7.54 0.66
N ALA A 56 -0.42 -6.38 0.57
CA ALA A 56 -0.03 -5.18 1.29
C ALA A 56 -0.04 -5.40 2.81
N GLN A 57 -1.07 -6.05 3.34
CA GLN A 57 -1.16 -6.40 4.76
C GLN A 57 -0.03 -7.33 5.21
N ALA A 58 0.25 -8.37 4.42
CA ALA A 58 1.32 -9.32 4.71
C ALA A 58 2.70 -8.63 4.71
N LEU A 59 2.95 -7.72 3.75
CA LEU A 59 4.17 -6.90 3.78
C LEU A 59 4.26 -6.05 5.05
N GLY A 60 3.15 -5.52 5.55
CA GLY A 60 3.14 -4.69 6.75
C GLY A 60 3.51 -5.51 7.98
N TYR A 61 3.04 -6.76 8.00
CA TYR A 61 3.33 -7.70 9.07
C TYR A 61 4.79 -8.19 9.07
N PHE A 62 5.34 -8.54 7.90
CA PHE A 62 6.65 -9.18 7.79
C PHE A 62 7.83 -8.23 7.52
N VAL A 63 7.59 -7.02 7.01
CA VAL A 63 8.64 -6.07 6.66
C VAL A 63 8.65 -4.92 7.64
N ASP A 64 9.82 -4.67 8.23
CA ASP A 64 10.03 -3.56 9.16
C ASP A 64 9.60 -2.21 8.55
N THR A 65 8.77 -1.47 9.30
CA THR A 65 8.30 -0.15 8.92
C THR A 65 9.43 0.85 8.73
N ASP A 66 10.51 0.74 9.50
CA ASP A 66 11.69 1.60 9.38
C ASP A 66 12.33 1.48 7.98
N TYR A 67 12.11 0.34 7.31
CA TYR A 67 12.58 0.09 5.96
C TYR A 67 11.54 0.45 4.89
N ILE A 68 10.29 -0.01 5.03
CA ILE A 68 9.31 0.08 3.94
C ILE A 68 8.65 1.47 3.84
N ILE A 69 8.52 2.21 4.94
CA ILE A 69 7.90 3.54 4.93
C ILE A 69 8.72 4.56 4.11
N PRO A 70 10.05 4.68 4.30
CA PRO A 70 10.86 5.58 3.48
C PRO A 70 10.70 5.31 1.97
N ILE A 71 10.64 4.03 1.57
CA ILE A 71 10.46 3.63 0.16
C ILE A 71 9.13 4.17 -0.39
N ILE A 72 8.05 4.07 0.37
CA ILE A 72 6.73 4.55 -0.05
C ILE A 72 6.70 6.07 -0.15
N ILE A 73 7.35 6.77 0.78
CA ILE A 73 7.47 8.22 0.74
C ILE A 73 8.26 8.66 -0.50
N ASP A 74 9.34 7.96 -0.83
CA ASP A 74 10.11 8.22 -2.04
C ASP A 74 9.26 7.97 -3.29
N HIS A 75 8.49 6.89 -3.34
CA HIS A 75 7.55 6.60 -4.42
C HIS A 75 6.42 7.64 -4.55
N LEU A 76 5.96 8.21 -3.43
CA LEU A 76 4.95 9.27 -3.43
C LEU A 76 5.50 10.61 -3.94
N LYS A 77 6.81 10.84 -3.78
CA LYS A 77 7.51 12.04 -4.27
C LYS A 77 8.02 11.89 -5.70
N ASP A 78 8.05 10.66 -6.23
CA ASP A 78 8.51 10.35 -7.57
C ASP A 78 7.52 10.88 -8.63
N LYS A 79 7.94 11.94 -9.31
CA LYS A 79 7.16 12.63 -10.35
C LYS A 79 7.00 11.79 -11.61
N ASP A 80 7.88 10.83 -11.87
CA ASP A 80 7.83 9.98 -13.06
C ASP A 80 6.73 8.91 -12.96
N SER A 81 6.30 8.62 -11.73
CA SER A 81 5.24 7.66 -11.43
C SER A 81 3.81 8.24 -11.55
N LEU A 82 3.66 9.54 -11.82
CA LEU A 82 2.37 10.23 -12.06
C LEU A 82 1.68 9.84 -13.38
N SER A 83 2.31 8.99 -14.20
CA SER A 83 1.71 8.47 -15.44
C SER A 83 0.56 7.47 -15.21
N LEU A 84 0.42 6.95 -13.99
CA LEU A 84 -0.63 6.02 -13.60
C LEU A 84 -1.88 6.76 -13.10
N PRO A 85 -3.08 6.46 -13.63
CA PRO A 85 -4.34 6.98 -13.09
C PRO A 85 -4.47 6.63 -11.60
N HIS A 86 -4.81 7.61 -10.77
CA HIS A 86 -4.99 7.42 -9.32
C HIS A 86 -3.74 6.84 -8.60
N TYR A 87 -2.54 7.11 -9.12
CA TYR A 87 -1.29 6.61 -8.53
C TYR A 87 -1.14 7.00 -7.06
N ILE A 88 -1.32 8.28 -6.74
CA ILE A 88 -1.24 8.80 -5.36
C ILE A 88 -2.26 8.08 -4.46
N SER A 89 -3.51 7.94 -4.90
CA SER A 89 -4.55 7.23 -4.16
C SER A 89 -4.19 5.76 -3.92
N SER A 90 -3.59 5.10 -4.90
CA SER A 90 -3.15 3.70 -4.81
C SER A 90 -1.97 3.54 -3.85
N CYS A 91 -0.98 4.42 -3.92
CA CYS A 91 0.14 4.45 -2.98
C CYS A 91 -0.34 4.65 -1.54
N LEU A 92 -1.28 5.56 -1.32
CA LEU A 92 -1.84 5.84 0.00
C LEU A 92 -2.71 4.69 0.52
N PHE A 93 -3.46 4.01 -0.35
CA PHE A 93 -4.17 2.79 0.01
C PHE A 93 -3.19 1.72 0.50
N VAL A 94 -2.16 1.42 -0.29
CA VAL A 94 -1.13 0.43 0.08
C VAL A 94 -0.45 0.82 1.40
N PHE A 95 -0.10 2.10 1.55
CA PHE A 95 0.48 2.63 2.79
C PHE A 95 -0.42 2.37 4.00
N SER A 96 -1.73 2.58 3.86
CA SER A 96 -2.67 2.37 4.96
C SER A 96 -2.78 0.92 5.38
N GLU A 97 -2.84 0.00 4.42
CA GLU A 97 -2.91 -1.44 4.69
C GLU A 97 -1.61 -1.94 5.34
N LEU A 98 -0.46 -1.42 4.92
CA LEU A 98 0.83 -1.73 5.54
C LEU A 98 0.86 -1.28 6.99
N VAL A 99 0.49 -0.03 7.27
CA VAL A 99 0.56 0.54 8.62
C VAL A 99 -0.44 -0.13 9.56
N LEU A 100 -1.68 -0.34 9.10
CA LEU A 100 -2.73 -0.97 9.90
C LEU A 100 -2.34 -2.38 10.37
N TYR A 101 -1.61 -3.11 9.53
CA TYR A 101 -1.18 -4.48 9.81
C TYR A 101 0.29 -4.58 10.22
N SER A 102 0.96 -3.45 10.42
CA SER A 102 2.33 -3.44 10.91
C SER A 102 2.38 -3.81 12.39
N THR A 103 3.41 -4.58 12.75
CA THR A 103 3.74 -4.88 14.15
C THR A 103 4.53 -3.74 14.81
N ALA A 104 4.82 -2.69 14.06
CA ALA A 104 5.70 -1.61 14.46
C ALA A 104 5.08 -0.68 15.51
N LYS A 105 5.97 -0.06 16.30
CA LYS A 105 5.58 0.99 17.23
C LYS A 105 5.28 2.28 16.46
N TYR A 106 4.17 2.92 16.81
CA TYR A 106 3.68 4.18 16.23
C TYR A 106 4.73 5.30 16.13
N SER A 107 5.78 5.26 16.95
CA SER A 107 6.90 6.20 16.96
C SER A 107 7.62 6.32 15.61
N THR A 108 7.73 5.24 14.84
CA THR A 108 8.36 5.29 13.51
C THR A 108 7.48 6.07 12.53
N ILE A 109 6.18 5.77 12.52
CA ILE A 109 5.19 6.39 11.64
C ILE A 109 5.07 7.90 11.94
N GLN A 110 5.19 8.28 13.21
CA GLN A 110 5.08 9.68 13.66
C GLN A 110 6.13 10.59 13.02
N SER A 111 7.35 10.08 12.81
CA SER A 111 8.43 10.85 12.16
C SER A 111 8.14 11.18 10.69
N HIS A 112 7.29 10.37 10.04
CA HIS A 112 6.92 10.50 8.64
C HIS A 112 5.55 11.16 8.43
N LEU A 113 4.79 11.33 9.51
CA LEU A 113 3.43 11.83 9.49
C LEU A 113 3.27 13.20 8.80
N PRO A 114 4.17 14.20 8.97
CA PRO A 114 4.01 15.48 8.27
C PRO A 114 4.03 15.34 6.75
N ALA A 115 4.93 14.50 6.22
CA ALA A 115 4.99 14.23 4.78
C ALA A 115 3.75 13.50 4.29
N ILE A 116 3.23 12.56 5.08
CA ILE A 116 2.00 11.82 4.77
C ILE A 116 0.79 12.78 4.74
N LEU A 117 0.66 13.67 5.73
CA LEU A 117 -0.42 14.66 5.81
C LEU A 117 -0.36 15.70 4.69
N GLU A 118 0.84 16.14 4.30
CA GLU A 118 1.05 17.02 3.16
C GLU A 118 0.59 16.35 1.85
N LEU A 119 0.94 15.08 1.66
CA LEU A 119 0.54 14.29 0.49
C LEU A 119 -0.96 14.01 0.46
N MET A 120 -1.58 13.79 1.62
CA MET A 120 -3.04 13.64 1.76
C MET A 120 -3.80 14.95 1.53
N SER A 121 -3.13 16.09 1.71
CA SER A 121 -3.70 17.41 1.42
C SER A 121 -3.55 17.79 -0.07
N SER A 122 -2.89 16.94 -0.87
CA SER A 122 -2.81 17.14 -2.32
C SER A 122 -4.18 16.96 -2.99
N SER A 123 -4.44 17.75 -4.04
CA SER A 123 -5.73 17.81 -4.73
C SER A 123 -6.20 16.46 -5.28
N ASP A 124 -5.30 15.55 -5.63
CA ASP A 124 -5.64 14.22 -6.14
C ASP A 124 -6.25 13.32 -5.05
N TYR A 125 -5.97 13.62 -3.78
CA TYR A 125 -6.45 12.86 -2.63
C TYR A 125 -7.81 13.37 -2.13
N LEU A 126 -7.99 14.69 -2.01
CA LEU A 126 -9.26 15.29 -1.62
C LEU A 126 -10.37 15.06 -2.66
N ASN A 127 -9.98 14.81 -3.92
CA ASN A 127 -10.88 14.43 -5.00
C ASN A 127 -11.04 12.91 -5.15
N SER A 128 -10.47 12.09 -4.26
CA SER A 128 -10.68 10.64 -4.27
C SER A 128 -12.11 10.30 -3.85
N GLU A 129 -12.92 9.81 -4.79
CA GLU A 129 -14.26 9.26 -4.50
C GLU A 129 -14.23 7.95 -3.69
N SER A 130 -13.04 7.37 -3.47
CA SER A 130 -12.88 6.12 -2.74
C SER A 130 -13.01 6.31 -1.23
N VAL A 131 -14.18 5.95 -0.70
CA VAL A 131 -14.49 5.95 0.75
C VAL A 131 -13.44 5.18 1.55
N THR A 132 -12.97 4.04 1.03
CA THR A 132 -11.96 3.21 1.72
C THR A 132 -10.63 3.93 1.90
N VAL A 133 -10.23 4.76 0.93
CA VAL A 133 -9.02 5.57 1.02
C VAL A 133 -9.16 6.62 2.13
N LEU A 134 -10.32 7.29 2.19
CA LEU A 134 -10.64 8.26 3.23
C LEU A 134 -10.74 7.63 4.62
N GLU A 135 -11.35 6.45 4.75
CA GLU A 135 -11.45 5.68 5.99
C GLU A 135 -10.08 5.25 6.52
N ALA A 136 -9.25 4.69 5.65
CA ALA A 136 -7.87 4.33 5.96
C ALA A 136 -7.08 5.50 6.56
N VAL A 137 -7.25 6.69 5.98
CA VAL A 137 -6.62 7.92 6.46
C VAL A 137 -7.22 8.43 7.77
N LEU A 138 -8.53 8.33 7.92
CA LEU A 138 -9.19 8.65 9.17
C LEU A 138 -8.68 7.74 10.28
N LEU A 139 -8.42 6.47 9.96
CA LEU A 139 -7.86 5.48 10.87
C LEU A 139 -6.41 5.81 11.25
N LEU A 140 -5.58 6.17 10.27
CA LEU A 140 -4.20 6.63 10.51
C LEU A 140 -4.19 7.87 11.42
N SER A 141 -5.00 8.88 11.10
CA SER A 141 -5.09 10.12 11.90
C SER A 141 -5.68 9.91 13.29
N THR A 142 -6.72 9.07 13.45
CA THR A 142 -7.30 8.78 14.78
C THR A 142 -6.38 7.95 15.65
N ASN A 143 -5.62 7.02 15.07
CA ASN A 143 -4.63 6.28 15.84
C ASN A 143 -3.41 7.14 16.22
N VAL A 144 -3.04 8.13 15.38
CA VAL A 144 -2.06 9.17 15.73
C VAL A 144 -2.54 10.06 16.89
N ILE A 145 -3.82 10.43 16.92
CA ILE A 145 -4.36 11.33 17.97
C ILE A 145 -4.47 10.61 19.34
N LYS A 146 -4.51 9.28 19.35
CA LYS A 146 -4.67 8.46 20.57
C LYS A 146 -3.35 7.98 21.19
N SER A 147 -2.22 8.14 20.50
CA SER A 147 -0.87 7.83 21.00
C SER A 147 -0.19 9.05 21.60
#